data_AF-A0AAU9U775-F1
#
_entry.id   AF-A0AAU9U775-F1
#
_cell.length_a   1.000
_cell.length_b   1.000
_cell.length_c   1.000
_cell.angle_alpha   90.00
_cell.angle_beta   90.00
_cell.angle_gamma   90.00
#
_symmetry.space_group_name_H-M   'P 1'
#
loop_
_entity.id
_entity.type
_entity.pdbx_description
1 polymer ?
#
loop_
_entity_poly.entity_id
_entity_poly.type
_entity_poly.pdbx_seq_one_letter_code
_entity_poly.pdbx_strand_id
1 'polypeptide(L)'
;MNAKSENIIISSPHVKYTDDYIFSEYEYNETLVTKTENEIVAKPYKTSLCIRTGRKVGRVGVMLVGWGGNNGSTFTAAVLANKHQLTWNTKNGQMNSNWFGSITQASTVRLGIDEKGNDVFVLMSKLLPMVHPDDLMIDGWDISPMNLADAMVRAKVIDYDLQQKLRKEMSTMRPRPAIYDPDFIAANQVSTYDNSIF
;
A
#
# COMPACT_ATOMS: atom_id res chain seq x y z
N MET A 1 -5.58 9.10 -20.13
CA MET A 1 -5.35 10.57 -20.09
C MET A 1 -4.48 10.86 -18.88
N ASN A 2 -3.23 11.29 -19.07
CA ASN A 2 -2.40 11.75 -17.96
C ASN A 2 -2.96 13.08 -17.47
N ALA A 3 -3.79 13.03 -16.42
CA ALA A 3 -4.16 14.23 -15.68
C ALA A 3 -2.87 14.92 -15.25
N LYS A 4 -2.66 16.17 -15.68
CA LYS A 4 -1.59 17.02 -15.14
C LYS A 4 -1.73 16.97 -13.62
N SER A 5 -0.68 16.52 -12.93
CA SER A 5 -0.68 16.40 -11.49
C SER A 5 -0.85 17.78 -10.87
N GLU A 6 -2.05 18.08 -10.37
CA GLU A 6 -2.28 19.23 -9.51
C GLU A 6 -1.49 19.03 -8.21
N ASN A 7 -0.59 19.96 -7.91
CA ASN A 7 0.16 19.97 -6.67
C ASN A 7 -0.61 20.77 -5.63
N ILE A 8 -0.88 20.17 -4.47
CA ILE A 8 -1.51 20.85 -3.34
C ILE A 8 -0.47 21.72 -2.64
N ILE A 9 -0.75 23.01 -2.49
CA ILE A 9 0.08 23.96 -1.74
C ILE A 9 -0.76 24.51 -0.60
N ILE A 10 -0.27 24.35 0.64
CA ILE A 10 -0.92 24.89 1.83
C ILE A 10 -0.29 26.25 2.15
N SER A 11 -1.07 27.31 1.98
CA SER A 11 -0.66 28.66 2.39
C SER A 11 -1.02 28.88 3.85
N SER A 12 -0.07 28.65 4.75
CA SER A 12 -0.26 28.80 6.20
C SER A 12 1.03 29.33 6.84
N PRO A 13 0.96 30.22 7.84
CA PRO A 13 2.14 30.67 8.58
C PRO A 13 2.85 29.53 9.34
N HIS A 14 2.14 28.42 9.61
CA HIS A 14 2.65 27.24 10.31
C HIS A 14 3.26 26.18 9.38
N VAL A 15 3.28 26.45 8.07
CA VAL A 15 3.84 25.54 7.07
C VAL A 15 4.96 26.22 6.32
N LYS A 16 6.13 25.59 6.29
CA LYS A 16 7.29 26.07 5.53
C LYS A 16 7.76 25.00 4.56
N TYR A 17 7.88 25.38 3.30
CA TYR A 17 8.44 24.54 2.25
C TYR A 17 9.91 24.90 2.00
N THR A 18 10.76 23.89 1.87
CA THR A 18 12.10 23.98 1.29
C THR A 18 12.20 23.03 0.10
N ASP A 19 13.31 23.01 -0.62
CA ASP A 19 13.50 22.08 -1.74
C ASP A 19 13.39 20.61 -1.30
N ASP A 20 13.84 20.28 -0.10
CA ASP A 20 13.91 18.91 0.40
C ASP A 20 12.81 18.54 1.40
N TYR A 21 12.21 19.52 2.09
CA TYR A 21 11.32 19.25 3.23
C TYR A 21 10.06 20.13 3.27
N ILE A 22 9.03 19.61 3.92
CA ILE A 22 7.87 20.33 4.41
C ILE A 22 7.96 20.34 5.93
N PHE A 23 7.95 21.52 6.54
CA PHE A 23 7.87 21.69 7.99
C PHE A 23 6.45 22.14 8.33
N SER A 24 5.86 21.51 9.34
CA SER A 24 4.51 21.80 9.83
C SER A 24 4.54 21.91 11.34
N GLU A 25 4.15 23.07 11.87
CA GLU A 25 3.86 23.24 13.29
C GLU A 25 2.43 22.80 13.57
N TYR A 26 2.25 21.90 14.52
CA TYR A 26 0.95 21.35 14.89
C TYR A 26 0.78 21.34 16.40
N GLU A 27 -0.32 21.93 16.87
CA GLU A 27 -0.68 21.91 18.29
C GLU A 27 -1.60 20.72 18.55
N TYR A 28 -1.04 19.68 19.17
CA TYR A 28 -1.80 18.50 19.58
C TYR A 28 -2.50 18.79 20.91
N ASN A 29 -3.83 18.69 20.89
CA ASN A 29 -4.68 18.92 22.06
C ASN A 29 -5.06 17.56 22.67
N GLU A 30 -4.79 17.39 23.96
CA GLU A 30 -5.09 16.16 24.69
C GLU A 30 -5.68 16.49 26.07
N THR A 31 -6.22 15.49 26.76
CA THR A 31 -6.77 15.65 28.11
C THR A 31 -6.22 14.55 29.02
N LEU A 32 -5.46 14.95 30.03
CA LEU A 32 -5.00 14.03 31.06
C LEU A 32 -6.13 13.79 32.06
N VAL A 33 -6.57 12.54 32.21
CA VAL A 33 -7.63 12.16 33.16
C VAL A 33 -7.02 11.45 34.35
N THR A 34 -7.24 11.98 35.56
CA THR A 34 -6.87 11.34 36.82
C THR A 34 -8.14 10.94 37.56
N LYS A 35 -8.24 9.67 37.95
CA LYS A 35 -9.38 9.13 38.71
C LYS A 35 -8.95 8.84 40.15
N THR A 36 -9.68 9.39 41.11
CA THR A 36 -9.63 9.01 42.52
C THR A 36 -10.88 8.19 42.87
N GLU A 37 -11.02 7.76 44.13
CA GLU A 37 -12.22 7.02 44.56
C GLU A 37 -13.52 7.83 44.40
N ASN A 38 -13.45 9.16 44.54
CA ASN A 38 -14.63 10.03 44.56
C ASN A 38 -14.73 10.99 43.37
N GLU A 39 -13.66 11.17 42.60
CA GLU A 39 -13.60 12.19 41.55
C GLU A 39 -12.89 11.72 40.28
N ILE A 40 -13.27 12.34 39.17
CA ILE A 40 -12.57 12.23 37.88
C ILE A 40 -12.16 13.65 37.49
N VAL A 41 -10.86 13.92 37.49
CA VAL A 41 -10.29 15.21 37.11
C VAL A 41 -9.74 15.12 35.69
N ALA A 42 -10.36 15.86 34.78
CA ALA A 42 -9.90 15.98 33.39
C ALA A 42 -9.13 17.30 33.22
N LYS A 43 -7.86 17.22 32.83
CA LYS A 43 -6.98 18.38 32.61
C LYS A 43 -6.57 18.46 31.14
N PRO A 44 -7.22 19.32 30.33
CA PRO A 44 -6.79 19.60 28.98
C PRO A 44 -5.38 20.19 28.96
N TYR A 45 -4.55 19.76 28.01
CA TYR A 45 -3.22 20.31 27.77
C TYR A 45 -2.88 20.27 26.28
N LYS A 46 -1.84 21.00 25.92
CA LYS A 46 -1.37 21.17 24.54
C LYS A 46 0.08 20.74 24.43
N THR A 47 0.41 20.05 23.34
CA THR A 47 1.77 19.70 22.97
C THR A 47 2.06 20.26 21.59
N SER A 48 3.07 21.13 21.48
CA SER A 48 3.51 21.66 20.20
C SER A 48 4.46 20.69 19.52
N LEU A 49 4.08 20.23 18.32
CA LEU A 49 4.86 19.32 17.48
C LEU A 49 5.38 20.08 16.26
N CYS A 50 6.66 19.89 15.94
CA CYS A 50 7.22 20.29 14.66
C CYS A 50 7.46 19.04 13.82
N ILE A 51 6.64 18.85 12.79
CA ILE A 51 6.70 17.68 11.91
C ILE A 51 7.49 18.06 10.66
N ARG A 52 8.51 17.26 10.34
CA ARG A 52 9.32 17.40 9.12
C ARG A 52 9.05 16.23 8.18
N THR A 53 8.57 16.52 6.98
CA THR A 53 8.28 15.52 5.94
C THR A 53 9.24 15.69 4.76
N GLY A 54 9.89 14.62 4.34
CA GLY A 54 10.76 14.62 3.14
C GLY A 54 9.94 14.76 1.85
N ARG A 55 10.43 15.57 0.91
CA ARG A 55 9.76 15.80 -0.38
C ARG A 55 10.14 14.81 -1.47
N LYS A 56 11.32 14.21 -1.35
CA LYS A 56 11.85 13.22 -2.30
C LYS A 56 11.31 11.84 -1.94
N VAL A 57 10.53 11.26 -2.85
CA VAL A 57 10.03 9.89 -2.75
C VAL A 57 11.12 8.94 -3.26
N GLY A 58 11.60 8.05 -2.38
CA GLY A 58 12.61 7.06 -2.72
C GLY A 58 12.05 5.83 -3.43
N ARG A 59 12.94 4.97 -3.93
CA ARG A 59 12.57 3.62 -4.40
C ARG A 59 12.26 2.73 -3.20
N VAL A 60 11.19 1.94 -3.29
CA VAL A 60 10.78 1.04 -2.21
C VAL A 60 10.80 -0.41 -2.70
N GLY A 61 11.56 -1.22 -1.97
CA GLY A 61 11.49 -2.68 -2.05
C GLY A 61 10.48 -3.22 -1.04
N VAL A 62 9.65 -4.16 -1.47
CA VAL A 62 8.71 -4.90 -0.62
C VAL A 62 9.13 -6.36 -0.64
N MET A 63 9.46 -6.90 0.53
CA MET A 63 9.80 -8.31 0.69
C MET A 63 8.70 -9.05 1.47
N LEU A 64 8.01 -9.97 0.80
CA LEU A 64 6.87 -10.68 1.36
C LEU A 64 7.28 -12.04 1.92
N VAL A 65 6.84 -12.35 3.14
CA VAL A 65 6.87 -13.72 3.67
C VAL A 65 5.56 -14.41 3.26
N GLY A 66 5.65 -15.58 2.63
CA GLY A 66 4.52 -16.21 1.96
C GLY A 66 4.21 -15.57 0.60
N TRP A 67 5.27 -15.20 -0.15
CA TRP A 67 5.14 -14.49 -1.43
C TRP A 67 4.37 -15.30 -2.48
N GLY A 68 4.52 -16.63 -2.48
CA GLY A 68 3.78 -17.55 -3.33
C GLY A 68 2.35 -17.85 -2.83
N GLY A 69 1.94 -17.30 -1.70
CA GLY A 69 0.57 -17.41 -1.21
C GLY A 69 -0.45 -16.63 -2.06
N ASN A 70 -1.73 -16.77 -1.72
CA ASN A 70 -2.81 -16.08 -2.44
C ASN A 70 -2.60 -14.56 -2.47
N ASN A 71 -2.27 -13.96 -1.31
CA ASN A 71 -2.07 -12.52 -1.22
C ASN A 71 -0.80 -12.07 -1.93
N GLY A 72 0.32 -12.78 -1.77
CA GLY A 72 1.60 -12.37 -2.37
C GLY A 72 1.58 -12.44 -3.90
N SER A 73 1.03 -13.52 -4.46
CA SER A 73 0.86 -13.66 -5.91
C SER A 73 -0.14 -12.63 -6.47
N THR A 74 -1.26 -12.38 -5.79
CA THR A 74 -2.25 -11.38 -6.21
C THR A 74 -1.72 -9.96 -6.12
N PHE A 75 -1.03 -9.60 -5.03
CA PHE A 75 -0.41 -8.28 -4.86
C PHE A 75 0.61 -8.00 -5.96
N THR A 76 1.46 -8.99 -6.26
CA THR A 76 2.45 -8.87 -7.34
C THR A 76 1.77 -8.74 -8.70
N ALA A 77 0.76 -9.56 -8.98
CA ALA A 77 -0.04 -9.46 -10.21
C ALA A 77 -0.70 -8.08 -10.36
N ALA A 78 -1.26 -7.52 -9.28
CA ALA A 78 -1.90 -6.21 -9.29
C ALA A 78 -0.89 -5.07 -9.57
N VAL A 79 0.31 -5.10 -8.97
CA VAL A 79 1.37 -4.13 -9.26
C VAL A 79 1.80 -4.22 -10.72
N LEU A 80 2.07 -5.42 -11.23
CA LEU A 80 2.49 -5.60 -12.62
C LEU A 80 1.40 -5.19 -13.62
N ALA A 81 0.14 -5.56 -13.35
CA ALA A 81 -0.98 -5.20 -14.21
C ALA A 81 -1.15 -3.67 -14.30
N ASN A 82 -1.09 -2.95 -13.16
CA ASN A 82 -1.18 -1.50 -13.15
C ASN A 82 0.05 -0.84 -13.78
N LYS A 83 1.26 -1.28 -13.44
CA LYS A 83 2.51 -0.76 -14.01
C LYS A 83 2.54 -0.85 -15.54
N HIS A 84 2.08 -1.96 -16.08
CA HIS A 84 2.02 -2.18 -17.54
C HIS A 84 0.71 -1.70 -18.18
N GLN A 85 -0.19 -1.08 -17.40
CA GLN A 85 -1.49 -0.56 -17.85
C GLN A 85 -2.30 -1.62 -18.61
N LEU A 86 -2.33 -2.84 -18.08
CA LEU A 86 -2.95 -3.98 -18.74
C LEU A 86 -4.47 -3.87 -18.76
N THR A 87 -5.03 -4.38 -19.86
CA THR A 87 -6.45 -4.68 -19.97
C THR A 87 -6.65 -6.16 -20.24
N TRP A 88 -7.74 -6.71 -19.75
CA TRP A 88 -8.10 -8.12 -19.94
C TRP A 88 -9.59 -8.30 -20.13
N ASN A 89 -9.96 -9.38 -20.80
CA ASN A 89 -11.33 -9.74 -21.04
C ASN A 89 -11.88 -10.56 -19.88
N THR A 90 -13.11 -10.24 -19.48
CA THR A 90 -13.92 -11.04 -18.56
C THR A 90 -15.22 -11.42 -19.26
N LYS A 91 -16.02 -12.28 -18.62
CA LYS A 91 -17.39 -12.58 -19.09
C LYS A 91 -18.29 -11.33 -19.18
N ASN A 92 -17.93 -10.25 -18.49
CA ASN A 92 -18.69 -9.00 -18.44
C ASN A 92 -18.10 -7.90 -19.34
N GLY A 93 -17.10 -8.23 -20.16
CA GLY A 93 -16.40 -7.28 -21.02
C GLY A 93 -14.96 -7.01 -20.59
N GLN A 94 -14.35 -6.01 -21.23
CA GLN A 94 -12.96 -5.64 -20.99
C GLN A 94 -12.82 -4.83 -19.70
N MET A 95 -11.84 -5.21 -18.89
CA MET A 95 -11.43 -4.53 -17.66
C MET A 95 -10.10 -3.82 -17.86
N ASN A 96 -9.90 -2.71 -17.14
CA ASN A 96 -8.62 -2.02 -17.02
C ASN A 96 -8.02 -2.28 -15.64
N SER A 97 -6.69 -2.38 -15.57
CA SER A 97 -5.97 -2.39 -14.30
C SER A 97 -6.30 -1.13 -13.48
N ASN A 98 -6.53 -1.30 -12.19
CA ASN A 98 -6.82 -0.21 -11.27
C ASN A 98 -6.37 -0.57 -9.84
N TRP A 99 -6.48 0.41 -8.94
CA TRP A 99 -6.21 0.27 -7.51
C TRP A 99 -7.47 0.38 -6.65
N PHE A 100 -8.64 -0.04 -7.16
CA PHE A 100 -9.87 -0.04 -6.36
C PHE A 100 -9.71 -0.89 -5.09
N GLY A 101 -10.32 -0.40 -4.00
CA GLY A 101 -10.13 -0.96 -2.66
C GLY A 101 -8.90 -0.45 -1.92
N SER A 102 -7.94 0.19 -2.60
CA SER A 102 -6.82 0.88 -1.94
C SER A 102 -7.26 2.26 -1.45
N ILE A 103 -7.22 2.49 -0.14
CA ILE A 103 -7.53 3.81 0.43
C ILE A 103 -6.59 4.88 -0.12
N THR A 104 -5.28 4.59 -0.20
CA THR A 104 -4.30 5.60 -0.64
C THR A 104 -4.47 5.99 -2.12
N GLN A 105 -4.85 5.04 -2.97
CA GLN A 105 -4.93 5.27 -4.42
C GLN A 105 -6.33 5.60 -4.94
N ALA A 106 -7.38 5.12 -4.27
CA ALA A 106 -8.76 5.20 -4.76
C ALA A 106 -9.70 6.03 -3.86
N SER A 107 -9.23 6.57 -2.73
CA SER A 107 -10.02 7.46 -1.89
C SER A 107 -9.64 8.94 -2.03
N THR A 108 -10.59 9.78 -1.66
CA THR A 108 -10.41 11.24 -1.57
C THR A 108 -10.53 11.70 -0.12
N VAL A 109 -9.92 12.85 0.14
CA VAL A 109 -10.03 13.58 1.41
C VAL A 109 -10.60 14.96 1.10
N ARG A 110 -11.54 15.41 1.93
CA ARG A 110 -12.07 16.78 1.84
C ARG A 110 -10.99 17.76 2.29
N LEU A 111 -10.55 18.63 1.39
CA LEU A 111 -9.54 19.65 1.68
C LEU A 111 -10.17 20.91 2.31
N GLY A 112 -11.37 21.27 1.88
CA GLY A 112 -12.06 22.48 2.33
C GLY A 112 -13.24 22.82 1.43
N ILE A 113 -13.53 24.11 1.31
CA ILE A 113 -14.56 24.65 0.41
C ILE A 113 -13.95 25.59 -0.62
N ASP A 114 -14.58 25.70 -1.80
CA ASP A 114 -14.25 26.72 -2.79
C ASP A 114 -14.92 28.08 -2.47
N GLU A 115 -14.65 29.10 -3.28
CA GLU A 115 -15.24 30.44 -3.13
C GLU A 115 -16.78 30.47 -3.25
N LYS A 116 -17.38 29.40 -3.80
CA LYS A 116 -18.83 29.25 -3.94
C LYS A 116 -19.44 28.42 -2.80
N GLY A 117 -18.62 27.94 -1.87
CA GLY A 117 -19.02 27.11 -0.73
C GLY A 117 -19.17 25.61 -1.04
N ASN A 118 -18.73 25.14 -2.21
CA ASN A 118 -18.75 23.71 -2.53
C ASN A 118 -17.55 23.01 -1.93
N ASP A 119 -17.72 21.77 -1.48
CA ASP A 119 -16.63 20.95 -0.97
C ASP A 119 -15.60 20.62 -2.06
N VAL A 120 -14.33 20.83 -1.74
CA VAL A 120 -13.19 20.46 -2.58
C VAL A 120 -12.56 19.19 -2.03
N PHE A 121 -12.50 18.16 -2.87
CA PHE A 121 -11.90 16.87 -2.54
C PHE A 121 -10.65 16.65 -3.37
N VAL A 122 -9.64 16.05 -2.75
CA VAL A 122 -8.37 15.69 -3.38
C VAL A 122 -8.07 14.22 -3.13
N LEU A 123 -7.30 13.58 -4.01
CA LEU A 123 -6.85 12.21 -3.80
C LEU A 123 -5.97 12.13 -2.53
N MET A 124 -6.16 11.10 -1.72
CA MET A 124 -5.39 10.94 -0.49
C MET A 124 -3.87 10.87 -0.76
N SER A 125 -3.46 10.18 -1.83
CA SER A 125 -2.07 10.09 -2.28
C SER A 125 -1.46 11.43 -2.72
N LYS A 126 -2.25 12.50 -2.85
CA LYS A 126 -1.79 13.84 -3.24
C LYS A 126 -1.58 14.78 -2.06
N LEU A 127 -2.00 14.41 -0.85
CA LEU A 127 -1.82 15.24 0.34
C LEU A 127 -0.35 15.45 0.70
N LEU A 128 0.46 14.40 0.55
CA LEU A 128 1.90 14.43 0.82
C LEU A 128 2.63 13.59 -0.24
N PRO A 129 3.95 13.80 -0.41
CA PRO A 129 4.78 12.97 -1.28
C PRO A 129 4.72 11.50 -0.83
N MET A 130 4.15 10.63 -1.66
CA MET A 130 3.95 9.21 -1.39
C MET A 130 4.48 8.36 -2.55
N VAL A 131 4.90 7.15 -2.23
CA VAL A 131 5.29 6.14 -3.22
C VAL A 131 4.05 5.69 -3.99
N HIS A 132 4.17 5.62 -5.32
CA HIS A 132 3.13 5.02 -6.14
C HIS A 132 3.31 3.49 -6.15
N PRO A 133 2.24 2.67 -6.00
CA PRO A 133 2.37 1.21 -5.97
C PRO A 133 3.03 0.60 -7.21
N ASP A 134 2.88 1.23 -8.38
CA ASP A 134 3.51 0.80 -9.64
C ASP A 134 5.06 0.87 -9.60
N ASP A 135 5.62 1.67 -8.69
CA ASP A 135 7.06 1.84 -8.50
C ASP A 135 7.66 0.84 -7.49
N LEU A 136 6.82 0.00 -6.87
CA LEU A 136 7.28 -0.99 -5.91
C LEU A 136 8.09 -2.10 -6.60
N MET A 137 9.22 -2.45 -5.99
CA MET A 137 10.01 -3.62 -6.36
C MET A 137 9.67 -4.75 -5.40
N ILE A 138 9.12 -5.84 -5.91
CA ILE A 138 8.61 -6.93 -5.07
C ILE A 138 9.54 -8.15 -5.18
N ASP A 139 9.90 -8.70 -4.02
CA ASP A 139 10.58 -9.98 -3.85
C ASP A 139 10.01 -10.66 -2.58
N GLY A 140 10.53 -11.81 -2.20
CA GLY A 140 10.10 -12.45 -0.96
C GLY A 140 10.54 -13.89 -0.80
N TRP A 141 9.99 -14.49 0.25
CA TRP A 141 10.25 -15.86 0.66
C TRP A 141 8.96 -16.66 0.67
N ASP A 142 9.07 -17.94 0.37
CA ASP A 142 7.99 -18.90 0.53
C ASP A 142 8.59 -20.29 0.74
N ILE A 143 7.94 -21.08 1.60
CA ILE A 143 8.28 -22.49 1.85
C ILE A 143 8.02 -23.36 0.61
N SER A 144 7.21 -22.89 -0.33
CA SER A 144 6.98 -23.50 -1.63
C SER A 144 7.90 -22.89 -2.71
N PRO A 145 8.62 -23.69 -3.52
CA PRO A 145 9.47 -23.18 -4.61
C PRO A 145 8.68 -22.74 -5.86
N MET A 146 7.35 -22.75 -5.79
CA MET A 146 6.45 -22.43 -6.89
C MET A 146 6.67 -20.99 -7.37
N ASN A 147 6.91 -20.82 -8.67
CA ASN A 147 7.00 -19.47 -9.25
C ASN A 147 5.64 -18.76 -9.16
N LEU A 148 5.65 -17.44 -9.26
CA LEU A 148 4.43 -16.68 -9.06
C LEU A 148 3.35 -16.89 -10.12
N ALA A 149 3.70 -17.28 -11.36
CA ALA A 149 2.69 -17.58 -12.37
C ALA A 149 1.87 -18.81 -11.97
N ASP A 150 2.53 -19.87 -11.49
CA ASP A 150 1.84 -21.07 -11.00
C ASP A 150 1.12 -20.80 -9.67
N ALA A 151 1.69 -19.98 -8.80
CA ALA A 151 1.05 -19.53 -7.57
C ALA A 151 -0.25 -18.77 -7.83
N MET A 152 -0.26 -17.88 -8.83
CA MET A 152 -1.44 -17.14 -9.26
C MET A 152 -2.54 -18.08 -9.78
N VAL A 153 -2.18 -19.10 -10.56
CA VAL A 153 -3.12 -20.16 -11.01
C VAL A 153 -3.69 -20.92 -9.82
N ARG A 154 -2.83 -21.32 -8.87
CA ARG A 154 -3.24 -22.02 -7.63
C ARG A 154 -4.18 -21.18 -6.77
N ALA A 155 -3.94 -19.88 -6.68
CA ALA A 155 -4.72 -18.96 -5.85
C ALA A 155 -6.17 -18.77 -6.34
N LYS A 156 -6.41 -18.89 -7.66
CA LYS A 156 -7.75 -18.74 -8.28
C LYS A 156 -8.44 -17.41 -7.96
N VAL A 157 -7.66 -16.33 -7.80
CA VAL A 157 -8.16 -14.99 -7.48
C VAL A 157 -8.33 -14.14 -8.75
N ILE A 158 -7.33 -14.15 -9.63
CA ILE A 158 -7.27 -13.29 -10.81
C ILE A 158 -7.97 -13.95 -12.01
N ASP A 159 -8.64 -13.17 -12.86
CA ASP A 159 -9.25 -13.66 -14.10
C ASP A 159 -8.24 -14.34 -15.03
N TYR A 160 -8.66 -15.43 -15.68
CA TYR A 160 -7.78 -16.25 -16.52
C TYR A 160 -7.05 -15.46 -17.61
N ASP A 161 -7.72 -14.54 -18.32
CA ASP A 161 -7.07 -13.75 -19.38
C ASP A 161 -5.93 -12.86 -18.83
N LEU A 162 -6.11 -12.28 -17.64
CA LEU A 162 -5.04 -11.53 -16.97
C LEU A 162 -3.90 -12.46 -16.54
N GLN A 163 -4.21 -13.65 -16.03
CA GLN A 163 -3.17 -14.64 -15.70
C GLN A 163 -2.28 -14.95 -16.90
N GLN A 164 -2.87 -15.14 -18.08
CA GLN A 164 -2.14 -15.45 -19.30
C GLN A 164 -1.22 -14.31 -19.75
N LYS A 165 -1.68 -13.05 -19.61
CA LYS A 165 -0.88 -11.85 -19.91
C LYS A 165 0.34 -11.70 -19.00
N LEU A 166 0.18 -12.03 -17.71
CA LEU A 166 1.24 -11.91 -16.72
C LEU A 166 2.16 -13.14 -16.65
N ARG A 167 1.75 -14.27 -17.23
CA ARG A 167 2.43 -15.57 -17.12
C ARG A 167 3.92 -15.50 -17.42
N LYS A 168 4.30 -14.85 -18.53
CA LYS A 168 5.70 -14.77 -18.95
C LYS A 168 6.58 -14.14 -17.87
N GLU A 169 6.20 -12.98 -17.36
CA GLU A 169 6.97 -12.26 -16.36
C GLU A 169 6.95 -12.96 -15.00
N MET A 170 5.76 -13.33 -14.51
CA MET A 170 5.61 -13.96 -13.19
C MET A 170 6.23 -15.36 -13.12
N SER A 171 6.45 -16.05 -14.24
CA SER A 171 7.16 -17.34 -14.27
C SER A 171 8.64 -17.24 -13.91
N THR A 172 9.23 -16.04 -14.08
CA THR A 172 10.63 -15.76 -13.74
C THR A 172 10.81 -15.40 -12.25
N MET A 173 9.70 -15.13 -11.55
CA MET A 173 9.68 -14.73 -10.15
C MET A 173 9.49 -15.95 -9.27
N ARG A 174 10.59 -16.40 -8.63
CA ARG A 174 10.59 -17.53 -7.70
C ARG A 174 10.86 -17.05 -6.28
N PRO A 175 10.06 -17.48 -5.29
CA PRO A 175 10.33 -17.16 -3.91
C PRO A 175 11.68 -17.71 -3.46
N ARG A 176 12.38 -16.94 -2.64
CA ARG A 176 13.57 -17.40 -1.92
C ARG A 176 13.15 -18.45 -0.89
N PRO A 177 14.04 -19.39 -0.53
CA PRO A 177 13.71 -20.37 0.49
C PRO A 177 13.45 -19.69 1.84
N ALA A 178 12.40 -20.13 2.54
CA ALA A 178 11.97 -19.53 3.81
C ALA A 178 12.48 -20.32 5.02
N ILE A 179 12.36 -19.74 6.23
CA ILE A 179 12.50 -20.51 7.46
C ILE A 179 11.20 -21.27 7.69
N TYR A 180 11.32 -22.57 7.95
CA TYR A 180 10.19 -23.44 8.26
C TYR A 180 10.37 -24.02 9.67
N ASP A 181 9.38 -23.82 10.53
CA ASP A 181 9.29 -24.47 11.83
C ASP A 181 7.95 -25.22 11.92
N PRO A 182 7.95 -26.57 11.94
CA PRO A 182 6.73 -27.37 11.97
C PRO A 182 5.87 -27.13 13.22
N ASP A 183 6.45 -26.70 14.33
CA ASP A 183 5.72 -26.51 15.59
C ASP A 183 4.82 -25.26 15.55
N PHE A 184 5.08 -24.35 14.62
CA PHE A 184 4.39 -23.05 14.51
C PHE A 184 3.35 -23.00 13.39
N ILE A 185 3.21 -24.06 12.58
CA ILE A 185 2.20 -24.10 11.51
C ILE A 185 1.44 -25.40 11.48
N ALA A 186 0.25 -25.38 10.86
CA ALA A 186 -0.63 -26.53 10.82
C ALA A 186 0.05 -27.73 10.12
N ALA A 187 -0.07 -28.92 10.73
CA ALA A 187 0.54 -30.17 10.27
C ALA A 187 0.08 -30.62 8.87
N ASN A 188 -0.95 -30.01 8.29
CA ASN A 188 -1.45 -30.35 6.95
C ASN A 188 -0.68 -29.67 5.80
N GLN A 189 0.28 -28.80 6.10
CA GLN A 189 1.06 -28.08 5.09
C GLN A 189 2.29 -28.90 4.59
N VAL A 190 2.50 -30.13 5.12
CA VAL A 190 3.70 -30.99 4.98
C VAL A 190 4.17 -31.33 3.57
N SER A 191 3.27 -31.44 2.60
CA SER A 191 3.63 -31.79 1.22
C SER A 191 4.08 -30.60 0.36
N THR A 192 4.23 -29.40 0.93
CA THR A 192 4.48 -28.16 0.18
C THR A 192 5.88 -27.56 0.38
N TYR A 193 6.77 -28.24 1.12
CA TYR A 193 7.95 -27.65 1.77
C TYR A 193 9.31 -27.96 1.13
N ASP A 194 9.42 -27.85 -0.19
CA ASP A 194 10.68 -28.15 -0.88
C ASP A 194 11.61 -26.92 -0.99
N ASN A 195 11.32 -25.83 -0.27
CA ASN A 195 12.06 -24.56 -0.32
C ASN A 195 12.30 -23.98 1.09
N SER A 196 12.89 -24.77 2.00
CA SER A 196 13.31 -24.30 3.33
C SER A 196 14.83 -24.18 3.45
N ILE A 197 15.30 -23.31 4.35
CA ILE A 197 16.73 -23.15 4.69
C ILE A 197 17.09 -23.86 6.02
N PHE A 198 16.09 -24.40 6.73
CA PHE A 198 16.22 -25.17 7.97
C PHE A 198 15.18 -26.29 7.97
#